data_AF-A0A6A3IAW4-F1
#
_entry.id   AF-A0A6A3IAW4-F1
#
_cell.length_a   1.000
_cell.length_b   1.000
_cell.length_c   1.000
_cell.angle_alpha   90.00
_cell.angle_beta   90.00
_cell.angle_gamma   90.00
#
_symmetry.space_group_name_H-M   'P 1'
#
loop_
_entity.id
_entity.type
_entity.pdbx_description
1 polymer ?
#
loop_
_entity_poly.entity_id
_entity_poly.type
_entity_poly.pdbx_seq_one_letter_code
_entity_poly.pdbx_strand_id
1 'polypeptide(L)'
;MARIESAEFDRDAAAAAAVTCSEPWVIVQGVQSVMEAVHKTTELVPYGEPQPTHEWQNHFDAGEYQFGRLANCPTLGCDCLGKIQYLDATVVNDFWEPVLLPNAICIHEEDFGTLWKHADVFTSKGSVRRQRRLVISFHVTVGNYEFS
;
A
#
# COMPACT_ATOMS: atom_id res chain seq x y z
N MET A 1 -23.72 6.42 23.88
CA MET A 1 -23.10 5.33 23.10
C MET A 1 -22.86 5.90 21.71
N ALA A 2 -21.69 6.51 21.47
CA ALA A 2 -21.39 7.12 20.17
C ALA A 2 -20.97 5.99 19.22
N ARG A 3 -21.79 5.78 18.19
CA ARG A 3 -21.53 4.84 17.11
C ARG A 3 -20.50 5.51 16.21
N ILE A 4 -19.30 4.94 16.10
CA ILE A 4 -18.35 5.35 15.06
C ILE A 4 -18.93 4.79 13.76
N GLU A 5 -19.50 5.67 12.94
CA GLU A 5 -19.86 5.35 11.57
C GLU A 5 -18.58 5.01 10.82
N SER A 6 -18.60 3.90 10.09
CA SER A 6 -17.49 3.45 9.24
C SER A 6 -17.10 4.58 8.30
N ALA A 7 -15.82 4.94 8.25
CA ALA A 7 -15.31 5.76 7.15
C ALA A 7 -15.61 5.01 5.84
N GLU A 8 -16.52 5.54 5.04
CA GLU A 8 -16.78 5.05 3.69
C GLU A 8 -15.59 5.45 2.81
N PHE A 9 -14.77 4.45 2.48
CA PHE A 9 -13.81 4.55 1.39
C PHE A 9 -14.61 4.38 0.10
N ASP A 10 -14.68 5.45 -0.70
CA ASP A 10 -15.40 5.44 -1.97
C ASP A 10 -14.78 4.38 -2.91
N ARG A 11 -15.61 3.42 -3.33
CA ARG A 11 -15.22 2.31 -4.20
C ARG A 11 -14.77 2.80 -5.58
N ASP A 12 -15.25 3.96 -6.01
CA ASP A 12 -14.87 4.55 -7.30
C ASP A 12 -13.49 5.24 -7.23
N ALA A 13 -13.10 5.74 -6.05
CA ALA A 13 -11.75 6.27 -5.82
C ALA A 13 -10.67 5.16 -5.79
N ALA A 14 -11.06 3.94 -5.44
CA ALA A 14 -10.21 2.75 -5.45
C ALA A 14 -9.82 2.33 -6.88
N ALA A 15 -10.73 2.51 -7.85
CA ALA A 15 -10.45 2.27 -9.26
C ALA A 15 -9.43 3.28 -9.84
N ALA A 16 -9.24 4.42 -9.18
CA ALA A 16 -8.19 5.40 -9.49
C ALA A 16 -6.86 5.13 -8.78
N ALA A 17 -6.77 4.16 -7.87
CA ALA A 17 -5.50 3.59 -7.42
C ALA A 17 -4.91 2.65 -8.48
N ALA A 18 -5.07 3.02 -9.76
CA ALA A 18 -4.22 2.48 -10.79
C ALA A 18 -2.81 3.00 -10.49
N VAL A 19 -1.83 2.10 -10.46
CA VAL A 19 -0.41 2.48 -10.47
C VAL A 19 -0.14 3.10 -11.85
N THR A 20 -0.59 4.34 -12.06
CA THR A 20 -0.55 5.01 -13.35
C THR A 20 0.69 5.87 -13.45
N CYS A 21 1.61 5.43 -14.31
CA CYS A 21 2.48 6.33 -15.03
C CYS A 21 1.61 7.22 -15.93
N SER A 22 1.15 8.40 -15.46
CA SER A 22 1.23 9.66 -16.24
C SER A 22 0.26 10.81 -15.89
N GLU A 23 -0.79 10.71 -15.05
CA GLU A 23 -1.65 11.90 -14.78
C GLU A 23 -2.22 11.95 -13.33
N PRO A 24 -2.50 13.14 -12.75
CA PRO A 24 -2.28 13.37 -11.32
C PRO A 24 -3.50 13.86 -10.54
N TRP A 25 -4.65 13.18 -10.45
CA TRP A 25 -5.73 13.68 -9.57
C TRP A 25 -6.57 12.59 -8.90
N VAL A 26 -6.70 12.70 -7.57
CA VAL A 26 -7.77 12.05 -6.79
C VAL A 26 -8.51 13.16 -6.04
N ILE A 27 -9.78 13.40 -6.40
CA ILE A 27 -10.66 14.34 -5.67
C ILE A 27 -11.55 13.52 -4.75
N VAL A 28 -11.31 13.58 -3.44
CA VAL A 28 -12.25 13.07 -2.42
C VAL A 28 -13.11 14.24 -1.94
N GLN A 29 -14.39 14.28 -2.34
CA GLN A 29 -15.33 15.30 -1.85
C GLN A 29 -15.82 14.98 -0.43
N GLY A 30 -15.77 15.97 0.48
CA GLY A 30 -16.46 15.91 1.78
C GLY A 30 -15.57 15.81 3.03
N VAL A 31 -14.26 15.70 2.88
CA VAL A 31 -13.29 15.75 3.98
C VAL A 31 -12.21 16.76 3.59
N GLN A 32 -11.73 17.57 4.53
CA GLN A 32 -10.58 18.42 4.25
C GLN A 32 -9.40 17.51 3.89
N SER A 33 -8.97 17.56 2.63
CA SER A 33 -7.89 16.71 2.13
C SER A 33 -6.64 16.92 2.98
N VAL A 34 -6.13 15.83 3.56
CA VAL A 34 -4.88 15.84 4.33
C VAL A 34 -3.69 15.47 3.44
N MET A 35 -3.94 14.71 2.36
CA MET A 35 -2.96 14.26 1.40
C MET A 35 -3.60 14.26 0.00
N GLU A 36 -2.92 14.87 -0.97
CA GLU A 36 -3.35 14.88 -2.37
C GLU A 36 -2.89 13.63 -3.13
N ALA A 37 -1.62 13.25 -2.96
CA ALA A 37 -1.09 12.01 -3.52
C ALA A 37 0.17 11.55 -2.78
N VAL A 38 0.38 10.22 -2.70
CA VAL A 38 1.58 9.61 -2.12
C VAL A 38 2.08 8.53 -3.07
N HIS A 39 3.35 8.61 -3.47
CA HIS A 39 3.96 7.68 -4.41
C HIS A 39 5.38 7.34 -3.99
N LYS A 40 5.79 6.10 -4.27
CA LYS A 40 7.21 5.72 -4.23
C LYS A 40 7.84 6.01 -5.59
N THR A 41 8.69 7.03 -5.65
CA THR A 41 9.25 7.53 -6.91
C THR A 41 10.54 6.82 -7.30
N THR A 42 11.31 6.35 -6.33
CA THR A 42 12.58 5.67 -6.53
C THR A 42 12.86 4.71 -5.39
N GLU A 43 13.58 3.64 -5.67
CA GLU A 43 14.22 2.75 -4.70
C GLU A 43 15.58 2.40 -5.28
N LEU A 44 16.66 2.65 -4.53
CA LEU A 44 18.02 2.34 -4.98
C LEU A 44 18.58 1.20 -4.13
N VAL A 45 19.07 0.16 -4.80
CA VAL A 45 19.80 -0.96 -4.21
C VAL A 45 21.25 -0.94 -4.73
N PRO A 46 22.19 -0.28 -4.01
CA PRO A 46 23.59 -0.23 -4.40
C PRO A 46 24.34 -1.46 -3.86
N TYR A 47 25.10 -2.13 -4.71
CA TYR A 47 25.98 -3.22 -4.28
C TYR A 47 27.34 -2.64 -3.82
N GLY A 48 27.82 -3.13 -2.68
CA GLY A 48 29.07 -2.64 -2.06
C GLY A 48 30.33 -3.40 -2.44
N GLU A 49 30.28 -4.29 -3.43
CA GLU A 49 31.43 -5.11 -3.86
C GLU A 49 32.26 -4.34 -4.91
N PRO A 50 33.53 -3.97 -4.62
CA PRO A 50 34.35 -3.14 -5.50
C PRO A 50 35.00 -3.91 -6.66
N GLN A 51 34.81 -5.24 -6.78
CA GLN A 51 35.32 -5.97 -7.93
C GLN A 51 34.65 -5.50 -9.22
N PRO A 52 35.38 -5.46 -10.36
CA PRO A 52 34.82 -5.02 -11.66
C PRO A 52 33.59 -5.79 -12.13
N THR A 53 33.38 -6.99 -11.59
CA THR A 53 32.20 -7.83 -11.87
C THR A 53 30.92 -7.30 -11.23
N HIS A 54 31.01 -6.54 -10.13
CA HIS A 54 29.87 -6.09 -9.34
C HIS A 54 29.86 -4.56 -9.06
N GLU A 55 30.96 -3.84 -9.34
CA GLU A 55 31.09 -2.40 -9.02
C GLU A 55 30.05 -1.50 -9.72
N TRP A 56 29.47 -1.97 -10.83
CA TRP A 56 28.47 -1.26 -11.61
C TRP A 56 27.03 -1.53 -11.15
N GLN A 57 26.82 -2.51 -10.26
CA GLN A 57 25.50 -2.97 -9.86
C GLN A 57 24.83 -1.97 -8.92
N ASN A 58 23.95 -1.16 -9.49
CA ASN A 58 23.10 -0.23 -8.79
C ASN A 58 21.72 -0.34 -9.45
N HIS A 59 20.77 -0.93 -8.74
CA HIS A 59 19.42 -1.13 -9.28
C HIS A 59 18.50 -0.03 -8.76
N PHE A 60 17.90 0.72 -9.68
CA PHE A 60 16.89 1.72 -9.34
C PHE A 60 15.51 1.11 -9.51
N ASP A 61 15.11 0.19 -8.65
CA ASP A 61 14.01 -0.74 -8.92
C ASP A 61 12.69 -0.07 -9.34
N ALA A 62 12.27 0.96 -8.60
CA ALA A 62 11.03 1.68 -8.95
C ALA A 62 11.14 2.49 -10.26
N GLY A 63 12.34 2.99 -10.59
CA GLY A 63 12.58 3.83 -11.77
C GLY A 63 12.92 3.04 -13.04
N GLU A 64 13.68 1.96 -12.91
CA GLU A 64 14.15 1.12 -14.02
C GLU A 64 13.18 -0.03 -14.35
N TYR A 65 12.58 -0.64 -13.32
CA TYR A 65 11.74 -1.83 -13.48
C TYR A 65 10.24 -1.57 -13.28
N GLN A 66 9.88 -0.39 -12.76
CA GLN A 66 8.49 0.06 -12.61
C GLN A 66 7.65 -0.90 -11.75
N PHE A 67 7.69 -0.70 -10.43
CA PHE A 67 6.99 -1.54 -9.43
C PHE A 67 5.55 -1.93 -9.79
N GLY A 68 4.77 -1.03 -10.39
CA GLY A 68 3.40 -1.34 -10.83
C GLY A 68 3.30 -2.48 -11.83
N ARG A 69 4.24 -2.59 -12.77
CA ARG A 69 4.27 -3.67 -13.78
C ARG A 69 4.66 -5.01 -13.19
N LEU A 70 5.40 -4.99 -12.09
CA LEU A 70 5.91 -6.17 -11.40
C LEU A 70 5.09 -6.53 -10.15
N ALA A 71 3.91 -5.92 -10.00
CA ALA A 71 3.02 -6.22 -8.89
C ALA A 71 2.50 -7.66 -9.00
N ASN A 72 2.64 -8.41 -7.92
CA ASN A 72 2.15 -9.77 -7.80
C ASN A 72 0.62 -9.78 -7.70
N CYS A 73 0.03 -10.90 -8.11
CA CYS A 73 -1.41 -11.16 -8.02
C CYS A 73 -1.67 -12.12 -6.85
N PRO A 74 -1.67 -11.65 -5.59
CA PRO A 74 -1.77 -12.50 -4.42
C PRO A 74 -3.08 -13.29 -4.37
N THR A 75 -2.98 -14.55 -3.96
CA THR A 75 -4.16 -15.38 -3.70
C THR A 75 -4.71 -15.12 -2.31
N LEU A 76 -6.03 -15.16 -2.17
CA LEU A 76 -6.73 -14.88 -0.93
C LEU A 76 -6.22 -15.74 0.22
N GLY A 77 -5.69 -15.12 1.28
CA GLY A 77 -5.25 -15.78 2.51
C GLY A 77 -3.78 -16.22 2.58
N CYS A 78 -2.98 -16.01 1.52
CA CYS A 78 -1.52 -16.26 1.57
C CYS A 78 -0.75 -14.98 1.94
N ASP A 79 -0.84 -13.95 1.12
CA ASP A 79 -0.05 -12.72 1.29
C ASP A 79 -0.74 -11.69 2.20
N CYS A 80 -2.07 -11.70 2.24
CA CYS A 80 -2.88 -10.87 3.12
C CYS A 80 -3.81 -11.70 4.00
N LEU A 81 -3.82 -11.40 5.31
CA LEU A 81 -4.61 -12.13 6.31
C LEU A 81 -5.72 -11.27 6.92
N GLY A 82 -6.91 -11.86 7.02
CA GLY A 82 -8.06 -11.24 7.69
C GLY A 82 -9.19 -10.96 6.72
N LYS A 83 -9.94 -9.87 6.97
CA LYS A 83 -11.02 -9.44 6.09
C LYS A 83 -10.47 -8.48 5.05
N ILE A 84 -10.13 -9.03 3.89
CA ILE A 84 -9.45 -8.30 2.82
C ILE A 84 -10.43 -7.83 1.76
N GLN A 85 -10.22 -6.60 1.28
CA GLN A 85 -10.75 -6.12 0.02
C GLN A 85 -9.60 -6.01 -0.97
N TYR A 86 -9.77 -6.62 -2.14
CA TYR A 86 -8.78 -6.57 -3.20
C TYR A 86 -9.20 -5.59 -4.29
N LEU A 87 -8.22 -4.93 -4.91
CA LEU A 87 -8.40 -4.12 -6.11
C LEU A 87 -7.51 -4.66 -7.21
N ASP A 88 -8.04 -4.65 -8.43
CA ASP A 88 -7.30 -4.99 -9.63
C ASP A 88 -6.55 -3.75 -10.13
N ALA A 89 -5.38 -3.95 -10.72
CA ALA A 89 -4.63 -2.91 -11.43
C ALA A 89 -4.59 -3.22 -12.93
N THR A 90 -4.63 -2.20 -13.77
CA THR A 90 -4.38 -2.36 -15.21
C THR A 90 -3.08 -1.65 -15.57
N VAL A 91 -2.14 -2.37 -16.16
CA VAL A 91 -0.84 -1.86 -16.62
C VAL A 91 -0.72 -1.99 -18.12
N VAL A 92 0.31 -1.38 -18.72
CA VAL A 92 0.58 -1.46 -20.16
C VAL A 92 1.76 -2.39 -20.41
N ASN A 93 1.64 -3.28 -21.39
CA ASN A 93 2.74 -4.16 -21.81
C ASN A 93 3.66 -3.48 -22.86
N ASP A 94 4.72 -4.18 -23.29
CA ASP A 94 5.68 -3.65 -24.27
C ASP A 94 5.09 -3.45 -25.68
N PHE A 95 3.88 -3.99 -25.93
CA PHE A 95 3.12 -3.83 -27.17
C PHE A 95 2.02 -2.76 -27.06
N TRP A 96 2.01 -1.98 -25.98
CA TRP A 96 1.01 -0.93 -25.69
C TRP A 96 -0.40 -1.45 -25.45
N GLU A 97 -0.53 -2.72 -25.07
CA GLU A 97 -1.82 -3.33 -24.75
C GLU A 97 -2.06 -3.32 -23.22
N PRO A 98 -3.32 -3.10 -22.80
CA PRO A 98 -3.66 -3.15 -21.39
C PRO A 98 -3.61 -4.60 -20.87
N VAL A 99 -2.98 -4.79 -19.71
CA VAL A 99 -2.87 -6.05 -18.98
C VAL A 99 -3.49 -5.89 -17.61
N LEU A 100 -4.46 -6.75 -17.29
CA LEU A 100 -5.11 -6.80 -16.00
C LEU A 100 -4.25 -7.62 -15.01
N LEU A 101 -3.96 -7.02 -13.86
CA LEU A 101 -3.36 -7.65 -12.70
C LEU A 101 -4.44 -7.84 -11.63
N PRO A 102 -5.07 -9.02 -11.54
CA PRO A 102 -6.14 -9.27 -10.58
C PRO A 102 -5.60 -9.28 -9.14
N ASN A 103 -6.35 -8.70 -8.21
CA ASN A 103 -6.01 -8.63 -6.79
C ASN A 103 -4.66 -7.96 -6.46
N ALA A 104 -4.16 -7.10 -7.34
CA ALA A 104 -2.84 -6.46 -7.21
C ALA A 104 -2.68 -5.65 -5.91
N ILE A 105 -3.77 -5.06 -5.40
CA ILE A 105 -3.75 -4.25 -4.18
C ILE A 105 -4.65 -4.89 -3.12
N CYS A 106 -4.15 -4.93 -1.90
CA CYS A 106 -4.82 -5.46 -0.72
C CYS A 106 -5.14 -4.34 0.27
N ILE A 107 -6.39 -4.27 0.69
CA ILE A 107 -6.89 -3.28 1.65
C ILE A 107 -7.56 -4.00 2.82
N HIS A 108 -7.10 -3.71 4.04
CA HIS A 108 -7.69 -4.27 5.25
C HIS A 108 -7.45 -3.41 6.50
N GLU A 109 -8.26 -3.64 7.53
CA GLU A 109 -8.03 -3.11 8.87
C GLU A 109 -7.37 -4.17 9.75
N GLU A 110 -6.40 -3.77 10.57
CA GLU A 110 -5.82 -4.62 11.61
C GLU A 110 -5.79 -3.92 12.97
N ASP A 111 -5.86 -4.73 14.03
CA ASP A 111 -5.67 -4.24 15.39
C ASP A 111 -4.19 -3.93 15.63
N PHE A 112 -3.93 -2.73 16.15
CA PHE A 112 -2.57 -2.24 16.41
C PHE A 112 -2.36 -1.96 17.89
N GLY A 113 -2.88 -2.84 18.75
CA GLY A 113 -2.68 -2.77 20.19
C GLY A 113 -3.50 -1.66 20.88
N THR A 114 -2.92 -1.04 21.92
CA THR A 114 -3.61 -0.03 22.73
C THR A 114 -3.35 1.36 22.17
N LEU A 115 -4.41 2.07 21.77
CA LEU A 115 -4.32 3.46 21.35
C LEU A 115 -4.00 4.36 22.55
N TRP A 116 -4.79 4.23 23.61
CA TRP A 116 -4.55 4.92 24.86
C TRP A 116 -5.16 4.19 26.04
N LYS A 117 -4.54 4.39 27.20
CA LYS A 117 -5.00 3.86 28.48
C LYS A 117 -4.74 4.89 29.57
N HIS A 118 -5.75 5.11 30.41
CA HIS A 118 -5.63 5.96 31.61
C HIS A 118 -6.28 5.27 32.80
N ALA A 119 -5.62 5.35 33.95
CA ALA A 119 -6.15 4.92 35.24
C ALA A 119 -6.12 6.13 36.18
N ASP A 120 -7.30 6.51 36.67
CA ASP A 120 -7.47 7.60 37.60
C ASP A 120 -7.59 7.05 39.04
N VAL A 121 -6.62 7.43 39.87
CA VAL A 121 -6.52 7.02 41.27
C VAL A 121 -7.59 7.67 42.17
N PHE A 122 -8.09 8.85 41.82
CA PHE A 122 -9.06 9.58 42.63
C PHE A 122 -10.48 9.09 42.39
N THR A 123 -10.81 8.71 41.15
CA THR A 123 -12.12 8.15 40.82
C THR A 123 -12.15 6.63 40.81
N SER A 124 -11.00 5.96 40.99
CA SER A 124 -10.84 4.50 40.88
C SER A 124 -11.35 3.94 39.54
N LYS A 125 -11.25 4.72 38.46
CA LYS A 125 -11.74 4.36 37.12
C LYS A 125 -10.57 4.11 36.17
N GLY A 126 -10.70 3.07 35.36
CA GLY A 126 -9.80 2.75 34.26
C GLY A 126 -10.50 2.92 32.91
N SER A 127 -9.77 3.43 31.93
CA SER A 127 -10.21 3.52 30.54
C SER A 127 -9.12 3.01 29.61
N VAL A 128 -9.54 2.21 28.62
CA VAL A 128 -8.67 1.64 27.58
C VAL A 128 -9.39 1.79 26.25
N ARG A 129 -8.65 2.18 25.22
CA ARG A 129 -9.10 2.13 23.82
C ARG A 129 -8.03 1.45 22.98
N ARG A 130 -8.46 0.57 22.07
CA ARG A 130 -7.59 -0.12 21.13
C ARG A 130 -7.38 0.72 19.88
N GLN A 131 -6.21 0.61 19.28
CA GLN A 131 -5.87 1.21 18.00
C GLN A 131 -6.22 0.23 16.89
N ARG A 132 -6.67 0.76 15.75
CA ARG A 132 -6.68 0.04 14.48
C ARG A 132 -5.92 0.85 13.45
N ARG A 133 -5.27 0.17 12.52
CA ARG A 133 -4.67 0.80 11.33
C ARG A 133 -5.36 0.27 10.08
N LEU A 134 -5.58 1.16 9.13
CA LEU A 134 -5.90 0.80 7.76
C LEU A 134 -4.58 0.51 7.05
N VAL A 135 -4.50 -0.63 6.38
CA VAL A 135 -3.34 -1.04 5.59
C VAL A 135 -3.76 -1.18 4.14
N ILE A 136 -3.04 -0.49 3.28
CA ILE A 136 -3.13 -0.57 1.82
C ILE A 136 -1.75 -1.03 1.36
N SER A 137 -1.67 -2.20 0.74
CA SER A 137 -0.39 -2.81 0.36
C SER A 137 -0.48 -3.51 -1.00
N PHE A 138 0.68 -3.70 -1.61
CA PHE A 138 0.88 -4.50 -2.81
C PHE A 138 2.28 -5.10 -2.74
N HIS A 139 2.49 -6.24 -3.40
CA HIS A 139 3.77 -6.96 -3.36
C HIS A 139 4.42 -6.93 -4.73
N VAL A 140 5.73 -6.78 -4.78
CA VAL A 140 6.49 -6.66 -6.03
C VAL A 140 7.69 -7.58 -5.99
N THR A 141 7.94 -8.30 -7.07
CA THR A 141 9.16 -9.10 -7.22
C THR A 141 10.06 -8.49 -8.27
N VAL A 142 11.29 -8.10 -7.87
CA VAL A 142 12.33 -7.59 -8.77
C VAL A 142 13.53 -8.52 -8.71
N GLY A 143 13.69 -9.35 -9.74
CA GLY A 143 14.75 -10.35 -9.77
C GLY A 143 14.68 -11.29 -8.56
N ASN A 144 15.65 -11.16 -7.65
CA ASN A 144 15.78 -11.97 -6.44
C ASN A 144 15.22 -11.30 -5.17
N TYR A 145 14.52 -10.18 -5.30
CA TYR A 145 13.95 -9.43 -4.17
C TYR A 145 12.43 -9.39 -4.21
N GLU A 146 11.81 -9.47 -3.03
CA GLU A 146 10.41 -9.17 -2.82
C GLU A 146 10.24 -7.91 -1.95
N PHE A 147 9.43 -6.98 -2.43
CA PHE A 147 9.04 -5.75 -1.73
C PHE A 147 7.55 -5.78 -1.39
N SER A 148 7.17 -5.14 -0.28
CA SER A 148 5.79 -5.04 0.25
C SER A 148 5.48 -3.66 0.78
#